data_AF-A0A7R9PDM5-F1
#
_entry.id   AF-A0A7R9PDM5-F1
#
_cell.length_a   1.000
_cell.length_b   1.000
_cell.length_c   1.000
_cell.angle_alpha   90.00
_cell.angle_beta   90.00
_cell.angle_gamma   90.00
#
_symmetry.space_group_name_H-M   'P 1'
#
loop_
_entity.id
_entity.type
_entity.pdbx_description
1 polymer ?
#
loop_
_entity_poly.entity_id
_entity_poly.type
_entity_poly.pdbx_seq_one_letter_code
_entity_poly.pdbx_strand_id
1 'polypeptide(L)' 'MKILSKKKLLKKAGMFGRMAPSRKTPGKPGMDSPLEKVYREIAILKKLDHPNIVKLVEVLDDPLEDHLYLGKHF' A
#
# COMPACT_ATOMS: atom_id res chain seq x y z
N MET A 1 -9.60 13.23 -2.33
CA MET A 1 -8.27 12.88 -1.79
C MET A 1 -8.41 11.73 -0.80
N LYS A 2 -7.53 10.71 -0.85
CA LYS A 2 -7.50 9.57 0.10
C LYS A 2 -6.25 9.68 0.98
N ILE A 3 -6.38 9.44 2.28
CA ILE A 3 -5.29 9.54 3.26
C ILE A 3 -5.11 8.19 3.95
N LEU A 4 -3.86 7.73 4.07
CA LEU A 4 -3.50 6.49 4.74
C LEU A 4 -2.49 6.78 5.87
N SER A 5 -2.54 6.03 6.97
CA SER A 5 -1.55 6.11 8.06
C SER A 5 -0.67 4.86 8.04
N LYS A 6 0.64 5.06 7.90
CA LYS A 6 1.65 3.99 7.82
C LYS A 6 1.66 3.16 9.12
N LYS A 7 1.64 3.81 10.28
CA LYS A 7 1.58 3.18 11.61
C LYS A 7 0.29 2.39 11.82
N LYS A 8 -0.88 2.96 11.46
CA LYS A 8 -2.16 2.24 11.59
C LYS A 8 -2.21 1.01 10.69
N LEU A 9 -1.64 1.10 9.49
CA LEU A 9 -1.56 -0.02 8.54
C LEU A 9 -0.73 -1.18 9.11
N LEU A 10 0.46 -0.88 9.64
CA LEU A 10 1.34 -1.88 10.27
C LEU A 10 0.71 -2.47 11.54
N LYS A 11 0.12 -1.63 12.41
CA LYS A 11 -0.55 -2.09 13.63
C LYS A 11 -1.74 -3.01 13.33
N LYS A 12 -2.54 -2.69 12.31
CA LYS A 12 -3.68 -3.52 11.89
C LYS A 12 -3.23 -4.89 11.38
N ALA A 13 -2.12 -4.94 10.65
CA ALA A 13 -1.53 -6.20 10.19
C ALA A 13 -1.06 -7.08 11.36
N GLY A 14 -0.57 -6.48 12.46
CA GLY A 14 -0.15 -7.21 13.66
C GLY A 14 -1.28 -7.66 14.59
N MET A 15 -2.41 -6.94 14.63
CA MET A 15 -3.52 -7.26 15.57
C MET A 15 -4.56 -8.25 15.02
N PHE A 16 -4.83 -8.21 13.71
CA PHE A 16 -5.82 -9.09 13.07
C PHE A 16 -5.19 -10.18 12.20
N GLY A 17 -3.88 -10.09 11.94
CA GLY A 17 -3.13 -11.16 11.33
C GLY A 17 -2.78 -12.17 12.40
N ARG A 18 -3.53 -13.27 12.49
CA ARG A 18 -2.93 -14.54 12.92
C ARG A 18 -1.68 -14.72 12.06
N MET A 19 -0.51 -14.42 12.61
CA MET A 19 0.75 -14.78 11.99
C MET A 19 0.76 -16.31 11.97
N ALA A 20 0.25 -16.90 10.89
CA ALA A 20 0.60 -18.26 10.56
C ALA A 20 2.13 -18.30 10.56
N PRO A 21 2.76 -19.26 11.28
CA PRO A 21 4.20 -19.29 11.43
C PRO A 21 4.85 -19.16 10.06
N SER A 22 5.84 -18.27 9.98
CA SER A 22 6.61 -17.96 8.78
C SER A 22 7.12 -19.25 8.17
N ARG A 23 6.38 -19.80 7.20
CA ARG A 23 6.88 -20.86 6.35
C ARG A 23 7.80 -20.15 5.35
N LYS A 24 9.02 -19.86 5.80
CA LYS A 24 10.15 -19.48 4.93
C LYS A 24 10.30 -20.61 3.90
N THR A 25 9.59 -20.47 2.80
CA THR A 25 9.71 -21.34 1.64
C THR A 25 10.80 -20.71 0.79
N PRO A 26 11.96 -21.38 0.59
CA PRO A 26 12.98 -20.87 -0.33
C PRO A 26 12.33 -20.71 -1.70
N GLY A 27 12.38 -19.51 -2.29
CA GLY A 27 11.84 -19.25 -3.64
C GLY A 27 10.44 -18.64 -3.71
N LYS A 28 9.75 -18.37 -2.59
CA LYS A 28 8.57 -17.49 -2.60
C LYS A 28 9.01 -16.05 -2.29
N PRO A 29 8.63 -15.03 -3.08
CA PRO A 29 8.81 -13.65 -2.65
C PRO A 29 8.18 -13.53 -1.27
N GLY A 30 8.96 -13.04 -0.31
CA GLY A 30 8.51 -12.86 1.06
C GLY A 30 7.16 -12.15 1.06
N MET A 31 6.28 -12.53 1.97
CA MET A 31 4.97 -11.91 2.09
C MET A 31 5.15 -10.39 2.19
N ASP A 32 4.81 -9.67 1.12
CA ASP A 32 5.04 -8.22 1.03
C ASP A 32 4.57 -7.54 2.31
N SER A 33 5.40 -6.65 2.85
CA SER A 33 4.99 -5.86 4.01
C SER A 33 3.67 -5.15 3.70
N PRO A 34 2.81 -4.87 4.70
CA PRO A 34 1.56 -4.16 4.47
C PRO A 34 1.76 -2.86 3.67
N LEU A 35 2.88 -2.18 3.90
CA LEU A 35 3.26 -0.96 3.21
C LEU A 35 3.72 -1.22 1.77
N GLU A 36 4.49 -2.27 1.50
CA GLU A 36 4.85 -2.69 0.14
C GLU A 36 3.63 -2.99 -0.74
N LYS A 37 2.58 -3.58 -0.16
CA LYS A 37 1.31 -3.80 -0.88
C LYS A 37 0.69 -2.47 -1.33
N VAL A 38 0.69 -1.46 -0.47
CA VAL A 38 0.19 -0.12 -0.79
C VAL A 38 1.05 0.52 -1.89
N TYR A 39 2.37 0.43 -1.79
CA TYR A 39 3.26 0.95 -2.84
C TYR A 39 3.07 0.24 -4.19
N ARG A 40 2.82 -1.07 -4.17
CA ARG A 40 2.47 -1.81 -5.40
C ARG A 40 1.16 -1.33 -6.00
N GLU A 41 0.11 -1.17 -5.20
CA GLU A 41 -1.17 -0.62 -5.67
C GLU A 41 -0.99 0.77 -6.29
N ILE A 42 -0.18 1.63 -5.68
CA ILE A 42 0.18 2.94 -6.23
C ILE A 42 0.86 2.79 -7.60
N ALA A 43 1.83 1.90 -7.71
CA ALA A 43 2.53 1.65 -8.98
C ALA A 43 1.58 1.12 -10.07
N ILE A 44 0.59 0.30 -9.72
CA ILE A 44 -0.45 -0.17 -10.65
C ILE A 44 -1.29 1.01 -11.12
N LEU A 45 -1.84 1.80 -10.18
CA LEU A 45 -2.67 2.96 -10.52
C LEU A 45 -1.93 4.04 -11.32
N LYS A 46 -0.61 4.20 -11.12
CA LYS A 46 0.23 5.08 -11.95
C LYS A 46 0.38 4.59 -13.40
N LYS A 47 0.27 3.29 -13.65
CA LYS A 47 0.40 2.68 -14.99
C LYS A 47 -0.92 2.62 -15.75
N LEU A 48 -2.05 2.70 -15.07
CA LEU A 48 -3.38 2.60 -15.68
C LEU A 48 -3.86 3.99 -16.12
N ASP A 49 -4.20 4.13 -17.40
CA ASP A 49 -4.83 5.32 -17.96
C ASP A 49 -6.02 4.88 -18.82
N HIS A 50 -7.22 4.92 -18.24
CA HIS A 50 -8.44 4.44 -18.90
C HIS A 50 -9.65 5.21 -18.37
N PRO A 51 -10.64 5.58 -19.21
CA PRO A 51 -11.80 6.38 -18.81
C PRO A 51 -12.65 5.77 -17.68
N ASN A 52 -12.67 4.44 -17.55
CA ASN A 52 -13.41 3.73 -16.51
C ASN A 52 -12.57 3.32 -15.29
N ILE A 53 -11.31 3.78 -15.19
CA ILE A 53 -10.42 3.48 -14.08
C ILE A 53 -10.04 4.79 -13.41
N VAL A 54 -10.20 4.83 -12.09
CA VAL A 54 -9.85 6.02 -11.29
C VAL A 54 -8.39 6.39 -11.50
N LYS A 55 -8.15 7.61 -12.00
CA LYS A 55 -6.80 8.10 -12.29
C LYS A 55 -6.16 8.62 -11.00
N LEU A 56 -4.98 8.08 -10.69
CA LEU A 56 -4.13 8.61 -9.61
C LEU A 56 -3.35 9.80 -10.16
N VAL A 57 -3.64 10.99 -9.61
CA VAL A 57 -3.09 12.26 -10.12
C VAL A 57 -1.81 12.63 -9.40
N GLU A 58 -1.80 12.46 -8.08
CA GLU A 58 -0.68 12.86 -7.22
C GLU A 58 -0.54 11.92 -6.02
N VAL A 59 0.69 11.78 -5.55
CA VAL A 59 1.02 11.04 -4.33
C VAL A 59 2.02 11.87 -3.54
N LEU A 60 1.67 12.21 -2.29
CA LEU A 60 2.59 12.85 -1.35
C LEU A 60 3.00 11.83 -0.30
N ASP A 61 4.27 11.43 -0.34
CA ASP A 61 4.90 10.51 0.60
C ASP A 61 6.14 11.18 1.21
N ASP A 62 5.97 11.75 2.39
CA ASP A 62 7.09 12.26 3.19
C ASP A 62 7.58 11.13 4.13
N PRO A 63 8.88 10.76 4.11
CA PRO A 63 9.42 9.70 4.96
C PRO A 63 9.35 9.99 6.46
N LEU A 64 9.27 11.27 6.86
CA LEU A 64 9.16 11.69 8.27
C LEU A 64 7.70 11.67 8.75
N GLU A 65 6.74 11.76 7.83
CA GLU A 65 5.31 11.79 8.14
C GLU A 65 4.68 10.39 8.20
N ASP A 66 3.71 10.22 9.10
CA ASP A 66 2.92 8.99 9.19
C ASP A 66 1.89 8.87 8.06
N HIS A 67 1.52 10.00 7.46
CA HIS A 67 0.44 10.06 6.48
C HIS A 67 0.95 9.94 5.05
N LEU A 68 0.22 9.15 4.25
CA LEU A 68 0.40 9.01 2.82
C LEU A 68 -0.86 9.55 2.13
N TYR A 69 -0.69 10.55 1.26
CA TYR A 69 -1.79 11.25 0.59
C TYR A 69 -1.88 10.81 -0.87
N LEU A 70 -3.10 10.51 -1.31
CA LEU A 70 -3.42 10.01 -2.66
C LEU A 70 -4.47 10.93 -3.29
N GLY A 71 -4.05 11.80 -4.21
CA GLY A 71 -4.95 12.62 -5.01
C GLY A 71 -5.49 11.80 -6.18
N LYS A 72 -6.82 11.69 -6.27
CA LYS A 72 -7.52 10.90 -7.28
C LYS A 72 -8.54 11.77 -8.00
N HIS A 73 -8.67 11.58 -9.30
CA HIS A 73 -9.72 12.17 -10.13
C HIS A 73 -10.66 11.07 -10.61
N PHE A 74 -11.96 11.34 -10.58
CA PHE A 74 -13.02 10.43 -11.02
C PHE A 74 -13.53 10.87 -12.38
#